data_AF-A0A959WDL6-F1
#
_entry.id   AF-A0A959WDL6-F1
#
_cell.length_a   1.000
_cell.length_b   1.000
_cell.length_c   1.000
_cell.angle_alpha   90.00
_cell.angle_beta   90.00
_cell.angle_gamma   90.00
#
_symmetry.space_group_name_H-M   'P 1'
#
loop_
_entity.id
_entity.type
_entity.pdbx_description
1 polymer ?
#
loop_
_entity_poly.entity_id
_entity_poly.type
_entity_poly.pdbx_seq_one_letter_code
_entity_poly.pdbx_strand_id
1 'polypeptide(L)'
;MGLRVGRHNFTYVTYDASSDVIYAKRDAGPSARRQPSPENHVWLFDADDRFHGVALMEPRERLERDGAVYLTLPSGEHERVAGVEFTVRGASP
;
A
#
# COMPACT_ATOMS: atom_id res chain seq x y z
N MET A 1 -0.25 -12.89 -4.88
CA MET A 1 0.68 -12.23 -3.93
C MET A 1 -0.12 -11.18 -3.18
N GLY A 2 0.09 -10.98 -1.88
CA GLY A 2 -0.72 -10.05 -1.08
C GLY A 2 0.15 -9.20 -0.16
N LEU A 3 -0.39 -8.07 0.27
CA LEU A 3 0.22 -7.20 1.28
C LEU A 3 -0.59 -7.24 2.56
N ARG A 4 0.08 -7.10 3.70
CA ARG A 4 -0.57 -6.99 5.01
C ARG A 4 -0.06 -5.78 5.77
N VAL A 5 -0.98 -5.04 6.38
CA VAL A 5 -0.69 -3.91 7.27
C VAL A 5 -1.57 -4.04 8.50
N GLY A 6 -0.98 -4.27 9.67
CA GLY A 6 -1.73 -4.62 10.88
C GLY A 6 -2.72 -5.77 10.61
N ARG A 7 -4.02 -5.51 10.84
CA ARG A 7 -5.13 -6.45 10.59
C ARG A 7 -5.64 -6.49 9.14
N HIS A 8 -5.19 -5.58 8.28
CA HIS A 8 -5.68 -5.46 6.91
C HIS A 8 -4.88 -6.35 5.96
N ASN A 9 -5.58 -7.18 5.20
CA ASN A 9 -5.00 -8.01 4.14
C ASN A 9 -5.48 -7.48 2.78
N PHE A 10 -4.53 -7.18 1.90
CA PHE A 10 -4.76 -6.72 0.54
C PHE A 10 -4.38 -7.84 -0.42
N THR A 11 -5.35 -8.33 -1.17
CA THR A 11 -5.18 -9.45 -2.11
C THR A 11 -5.06 -8.97 -3.55
N TYR A 12 -5.58 -7.78 -3.85
CA TYR A 12 -5.42 -7.12 -5.13
C TYR A 12 -4.22 -6.18 -5.06
N VAL A 13 -3.05 -6.67 -5.47
CA VAL A 13 -1.77 -5.95 -5.39
C VAL A 13 -1.16 -5.85 -6.77
N THR A 14 -0.88 -4.64 -7.21
CA THR A 14 -0.20 -4.35 -8.49
C THR A 14 0.91 -3.35 -8.24
N TYR A 15 2.08 -3.59 -8.83
CA TYR A 15 3.22 -2.69 -8.76
C TYR A 15 3.47 -2.06 -10.12
N ASP A 16 3.41 -0.74 -10.17
CA ASP A 16 3.86 0.07 -11.30
C ASP A 16 5.33 0.43 -11.07
N ALA A 17 6.22 -0.35 -11.67
CA ALA A 17 7.66 -0.17 -11.52
C ALA A 17 8.19 1.11 -12.19
N SER A 18 7.47 1.67 -13.18
CA SER A 18 7.88 2.90 -13.86
C SER A 18 7.68 4.12 -12.97
N SER A 19 6.60 4.11 -12.18
CA SER A 19 6.27 5.21 -11.26
C SER A 19 6.72 4.94 -9.81
N ASP A 20 7.28 3.75 -9.54
CA ASP A 20 7.53 3.21 -8.19
C ASP A 20 6.29 3.36 -7.28
N VAL A 21 5.17 2.72 -7.66
CA VAL A 21 3.93 2.75 -6.87
C VAL A 21 3.32 1.36 -6.75
N ILE A 22 3.06 0.91 -5.52
CA ILE A 22 2.22 -0.28 -5.30
C ILE A 22 0.80 0.15 -5.00
N TYR A 23 -0.15 -0.32 -5.82
CA TYR A 23 -1.58 -0.25 -5.54
C TYR A 23 -2.01 -1.54 -4.84
N ALA A 24 -2.52 -1.42 -3.62
CA ALA A 24 -2.99 -2.53 -2.81
C ALA A 24 -4.44 -2.29 -2.39
N LYS A 25 -5.33 -3.23 -2.69
CA LYS A 25 -6.76 -3.17 -2.32
C LYS A 25 -7.23 -4.51 -1.76
N ARG A 26 -8.29 -4.45 -0.95
CA ARG A 26 -8.95 -5.65 -0.40
C ARG A 26 -9.67 -6.45 -1.48
N ASP A 27 -10.20 -5.76 -2.49
CA ASP A 27 -10.85 -6.35 -3.65
C ASP A 27 -10.71 -5.41 -4.88
N ALA A 28 -11.34 -5.76 -6.00
CA ALA A 28 -11.26 -5.00 -7.26
C ALA A 28 -12.20 -3.78 -7.31
N GLY A 29 -12.89 -3.46 -6.21
CA GLY A 29 -13.85 -2.39 -6.11
C GLY A 29 -13.25 -0.99 -6.39
N PRO A 30 -14.10 -0.06 -6.86
CA PRO A 30 -13.69 1.32 -7.04
C PRO A 30 -13.43 2.00 -5.69
N SER A 31 -12.49 2.93 -5.68
CA SER A 31 -12.25 3.80 -4.53
C SER A 31 -13.02 5.10 -4.75
N ALA A 32 -13.86 5.48 -3.79
CA ALA A 32 -14.67 6.69 -3.87
C ALA A 32 -13.89 7.93 -3.40
N ARG A 33 -13.00 7.75 -2.41
CA ARG A 33 -12.23 8.85 -1.82
C ARG A 33 -10.77 8.46 -1.63
N ARG A 34 -9.90 9.45 -1.75
CA ARG A 34 -8.45 9.33 -1.56
C ARG A 34 -7.98 10.35 -0.53
N GLN A 35 -7.03 9.98 0.32
CA GLN A 35 -6.47 10.88 1.31
C GLN A 35 -4.98 10.56 1.52
N PRO A 36 -4.11 11.57 1.67
CA PRO A 36 -2.72 11.32 2.00
C PRO A 36 -2.57 10.76 3.42
N SER A 37 -1.65 9.80 3.58
CA SER A 37 -1.12 9.38 4.88
C SER A 37 0.00 10.32 5.34
N PRO A 38 0.40 10.28 6.62
CA PRO A 38 1.55 11.03 7.13
C PRO A 38 2.85 10.78 6.37
N GLU A 39 3.06 9.54 5.88
CA GLU A 39 4.23 9.14 5.10
C GLU A 39 4.08 9.48 3.61
N ASN A 40 3.11 10.30 3.20
CA ASN A 40 2.79 10.62 1.80
C ASN A 40 2.37 9.40 0.96
N HIS A 41 1.83 8.36 1.59
CA HIS A 41 1.06 7.33 0.88
C HIS A 41 -0.36 7.82 0.61
N VAL A 42 -1.14 7.09 -0.18
CA VAL A 42 -2.54 7.46 -0.44
C VAL A 42 -3.46 6.39 0.10
N TRP A 43 -4.19 6.70 1.16
CA TRP A 43 -5.30 5.88 1.63
C TRP A 43 -6.46 5.94 0.63
N LEU A 44 -7.06 4.79 0.38
CA LEU A 44 -8.20 4.62 -0.51
C LEU A 44 -9.40 4.18 0.33
N PHE A 45 -10.51 4.90 0.19
CA PHE A 45 -11.77 4.60 0.87
C PHE A 45 -12.83 4.20 -0.15
N ASP A 46 -13.70 3.26 0.23
CA ASP A 46 -14.87 2.88 -0.56
C ASP A 46 -16.03 3.90 -0.40
N ALA A 47 -17.19 3.59 -1.00
CA ALA A 47 -18.36 4.46 -0.94
C ALA A 47 -18.99 4.56 0.48
N ASP A 48 -18.70 3.61 1.37
CA ASP A 48 -19.15 3.60 2.76
C ASP A 48 -18.13 4.27 3.70
N ASP A 49 -17.14 4.98 3.14
CA ASP A 49 -16.04 5.63 3.85
C ASP A 49 -15.12 4.67 4.62
N ARG A 50 -15.10 3.39 4.23
CA ARG A 50 -14.26 2.38 4.88
C ARG A 50 -12.90 2.32 4.20
N PHE A 51 -11.86 2.16 5.01
CA PHE A 51 -10.51 1.94 4.50
C PHE A 51 -10.46 0.65 3.68
N HIS A 52 -10.18 0.81 2.39
CA HIS A 52 -10.36 -0.20 1.36
C HIS A 52 -9.03 -0.56 0.68
N GLY A 53 -8.07 0.36 0.65
CA GLY A 53 -6.79 0.15 -0.02
C GLY A 53 -5.78 1.25 0.26
N VAL A 54 -4.60 1.09 -0.31
CA VAL A 54 -3.51 2.06 -0.23
C VAL A 54 -2.73 2.08 -1.55
N ALA A 55 -2.31 3.27 -1.98
CA ALA A 55 -1.20 3.42 -2.92
C ALA A 55 0.06 3.73 -2.10
N LEU A 56 1.00 2.78 -2.06
CA LEU A 56 2.30 2.96 -1.45
C LEU A 56 3.20 3.63 -2.48
N MET A 57 3.57 4.86 -2.17
CA MET A 57 4.48 5.68 -2.95
C MET A 57 5.93 5.32 -2.65
N GLU A 58 6.74 5.17 -3.69
CA GLU A 58 8.18 4.93 -3.64
C GLU A 58 8.58 3.70 -2.77
N PRO A 59 7.88 2.54 -2.86
CA PRO A 59 8.17 1.40 -2.01
C PRO A 59 9.56 0.82 -2.26
N ARG A 60 10.11 0.89 -3.48
CA ARG A 60 11.49 0.45 -3.73
C ARG A 60 12.48 1.36 -3.02
N GLU A 61 12.38 2.68 -3.23
CA GLU A 61 13.30 3.64 -2.60
C GLU A 61 13.26 3.54 -1.07
N ARG A 62 12.06 3.42 -0.49
CA ARG A 62 11.89 3.26 0.96
C ARG A 62 12.48 1.95 1.48
N LEU A 63 12.33 0.85 0.75
CA LEU A 63 12.97 -0.41 1.12
C LEU A 63 14.50 -0.30 1.08
N GLU A 64 15.05 0.39 0.09
CA GLU A 64 16.51 0.59 -0.04
C GLU A 64 17.06 1.49 1.07
N ARG A 65 16.34 2.56 1.40
CA ARG A 65 16.74 3.55 2.39
C ARG A 65 16.53 3.08 3.84
N ASP A 66 15.36 2.51 4.12
CA ASP A 66 14.87 2.26 5.48
C ASP A 66 14.79 0.75 5.82
N GLY A 67 14.95 -0.14 4.83
CA GLY A 67 14.83 -1.60 4.99
C GLY A 67 13.38 -2.10 5.14
N ALA A 68 12.40 -1.20 5.16
CA ALA A 68 10.99 -1.50 5.31
C ALA A 68 10.13 -0.35 4.76
N VAL A 69 8.87 -0.67 4.41
CA VAL A 69 7.84 0.34 4.18
C VAL A 69 6.90 0.33 5.38
N TYR A 70 6.59 1.52 5.87
CA TYR A 70 5.66 1.73 6.95
C TYR A 70 4.45 2.53 6.49
N LEU A 71 3.30 2.27 7.10
CA LEU A 71 2.06 2.97 6.86
C LEU A 71 1.38 3.25 8.19
N THR A 72 1.12 4.52 8.48
CA THR A 72 0.13 4.88 9.49
C THR A 72 -1.25 4.60 8.90
N LEU A 73 -2.07 3.81 9.61
CA LEU A 73 -3.45 3.52 9.24
C LEU A 73 -4.35 4.73 9.55
N PRO A 74 -5.54 4.85 8.94
CA PRO A 74 -6.48 5.92 9.27
C PRO A 74 -6.89 5.98 10.75
N SER A 75 -6.80 4.86 11.46
CA SER A 75 -7.05 4.75 12.90
C SER A 75 -5.84 5.14 13.77
N GLY A 76 -4.70 5.47 13.17
CA GLY A 76 -3.52 6.01 13.84
C GLY A 76 -2.42 4.98 14.17
N GLU A 77 -2.65 3.68 13.98
CA GLU A 77 -1.61 2.67 14.19
C GLU A 77 -0.53 2.76 13.10
N HIS A 78 0.73 2.82 13.51
CA HIS A 78 1.88 2.84 12.62
C HIS A 78 2.42 1.42 12.43
N GLU A 79 2.28 0.89 11.21
CA GLU A 79 2.47 -0.53 10.94
C GLU A 79 3.47 -0.76 9.81
N ARG A 80 4.28 -1.82 9.93
CA ARG A 80 5.12 -2.29 8.83
C ARG A 80 4.25 -2.96 7.77
N VAL A 81 4.47 -2.61 6.50
CA VAL A 81 3.81 -3.27 5.38
C VAL A 81 4.56 -4.56 5.04
N ALA A 82 3.96 -5.70 5.34
CA ALA A 82 4.52 -7.00 5.01
C ALA A 82 4.21 -7.38 3.55
N GLY A 83 5.21 -7.93 2.86
CA GLY A 83 5.07 -8.45 1.49
C GLY A 83 5.62 -7.53 0.40
N VAL A 84 6.02 -6.31 0.74
CA VAL A 84 6.49 -5.29 -0.22
C VAL A 84 7.74 -5.77 -0.96
N GLU A 85 8.69 -6.39 -0.27
CA GLU A 85 9.94 -6.87 -0.86
C GLU A 85 9.67 -7.89 -1.96
N PHE A 86 8.71 -8.77 -1.74
CA PHE A 86 8.31 -9.77 -2.72
C PHE A 86 7.59 -9.14 -3.91
N THR A 87 6.72 -8.17 -3.66
CA THR A 87 6.02 -7.42 -4.71
C THR A 87 6.99 -6.64 -5.60
N VAL A 88 7.97 -5.93 -5.01
CA VAL A 88 8.95 -5.14 -5.76
C VAL A 88 9.92 -6.03 -6.54
N ARG A 89 10.42 -7.12 -5.94
CA ARG A 89 11.37 -8.04 -6.59
C ARG A 89 10.73 -8.93 -7.65
N GLY A 90 9.46 -9.30 -7.47
CA GLY A 90 8.72 -10.13 -8.41
C GLY A 90 8.37 -9.42 -9.73
N ALA A 91 8.53 -8.10 -9.80
CA ALA A 91 8.25 -7.29 -10.98
C ALA A 91 9.50 -6.93 -11.79
N SER A 92 10.66 -7.54 -11.51
CA SER A 92 11.81 -7.43 -12.41
C SER A 92 11.42 -7.97 -13.81
N PRO A 93 11.77 -7.25 -14.89
CA PRO A 93 11.46 -7.64 -16.26
C PRO A 93 12.10 -8.98 -16.67
#